data_AF-A0A3P7KLT2-F1
#
_entry.id   AF-A0A3P7KLT2-F1
#
_cell.length_a   1.000
_cell.length_b   1.000
_cell.length_c   1.000
_cell.angle_alpha   90.00
_cell.angle_beta   90.00
_cell.angle_gamma   90.00
#
_symmetry.space_group_name_H-M   'P 1'
#
loop_
_entity.id
_entity.type
_entity.pdbx_description
1 polymer ?
#
loop_
_entity_poly.entity_id
_entity_poly.type
_entity_poly.pdbx_seq_one_letter_code
_entity_poly.pdbx_strand_id
1 'polypeptide(L)'
;MDEELEEFIEILKIIRNTTLSKDDRLQEIQPRLENYTNTSITLEAMGNLTDLHDYIMEHVENASAKVQEFFYQIYDLTADINFDTKTEKEQDEEVSEPSATARNYKELSEQKK
;
A
#
# COMPACT_ATOMS: atom_id res chain seq x y z
N MET A 1 -4.68 -2.98 20.35
CA MET A 1 -3.52 -2.83 19.45
C MET A 1 -3.84 -3.50 18.14
N ASP A 2 -4.27 -4.76 18.16
CA ASP A 2 -4.65 -5.49 16.94
C ASP A 2 -5.97 -4.98 16.31
N GLU A 3 -7.01 -4.69 17.10
CA GLU A 3 -8.31 -4.21 16.56
C GLU A 3 -8.23 -2.83 15.86
N GLU A 4 -7.46 -1.89 16.41
CA GLU A 4 -7.25 -0.56 15.79
C GLU A 4 -6.44 -0.66 14.49
N LEU A 5 -5.51 -1.62 14.43
CA LEU A 5 -4.69 -1.91 13.25
C LEU A 5 -5.53 -2.61 12.17
N GLU A 6 -6.36 -3.59 12.54
CA GLU A 6 -7.32 -4.25 11.64
C GLU A 6 -8.27 -3.21 11.03
N GLU A 7 -8.84 -2.33 11.85
CA GLU A 7 -9.73 -1.28 11.37
C GLU A 7 -9.02 -0.31 10.43
N PHE A 8 -7.75 0.00 10.70
CA PHE A 8 -6.96 0.89 9.85
C PHE A 8 -6.65 0.24 8.50
N ILE A 9 -6.32 -1.06 8.50
CA ILE A 9 -6.11 -1.84 7.27
C ILE A 9 -7.40 -1.88 6.43
N GLU A 10 -8.56 -1.99 7.06
CA GLU A 10 -9.84 -1.93 6.34
C GLU A 10 -10.07 -0.56 5.69
N ILE A 11 -9.71 0.54 6.37
CA ILE A 11 -9.73 1.88 5.77
C ILE A 11 -8.79 1.96 4.57
N LEU A 12 -7.57 1.43 4.69
CA LEU A 12 -6.62 1.39 3.57
C LEU A 12 -7.17 0.59 2.39
N LYS A 13 -7.80 -0.56 2.61
CA LYS A 13 -8.43 -1.34 1.52
C LYS A 13 -9.50 -0.54 0.76
N ILE A 14 -10.29 0.27 1.47
CA ILE A 14 -11.29 1.15 0.84
C ILE A 14 -10.61 2.23 0.00
N ILE A 15 -9.57 2.90 0.53
CA ILE A 15 -8.80 3.91 -0.20
C ILE A 15 -8.25 3.34 -1.52
N ARG A 16 -7.76 2.10 -1.47
CA ARG A 16 -7.16 1.41 -2.62
C ARG A 16 -8.16 0.97 -3.69
N ASN A 17 -9.45 0.99 -3.40
CA ASN A 17 -10.48 0.54 -4.34
C ASN A 17 -10.72 1.58 -5.44
N THR A 18 -9.88 1.57 -6.47
CA THR A 18 -9.98 2.48 -7.64
C THR A 18 -11.23 2.26 -8.50
N THR A 19 -12.02 1.20 -8.24
CA THR A 19 -13.31 1.00 -8.91
C THR A 19 -14.39 1.95 -8.40
N LEU A 20 -14.18 2.56 -7.23
CA LEU A 20 -15.06 3.53 -6.62
C LEU A 20 -14.54 4.96 -6.83
N SER A 21 -15.46 5.93 -6.89
CA SER A 21 -15.06 7.33 -6.87
C SER A 21 -14.42 7.69 -5.53
N LYS A 22 -13.69 8.81 -5.47
CA LYS A 22 -13.17 9.34 -4.21
C LYS A 22 -14.29 9.56 -3.19
N ASP A 23 -15.40 10.14 -3.63
CA ASP A 23 -16.52 10.47 -2.74
C ASP A 23 -17.17 9.20 -2.16
N ASP A 24 -17.33 8.14 -2.98
CA ASP A 24 -17.87 6.85 -2.52
C ASP A 24 -16.93 6.20 -1.50
N ARG A 25 -15.61 6.21 -1.75
CA ARG A 25 -14.60 5.71 -0.79
C ARG A 25 -14.67 6.46 0.53
N LEU A 26 -14.79 7.79 0.49
CA LEU A 26 -14.89 8.60 1.72
C LEU A 26 -16.18 8.36 2.49
N GLN A 27 -17.30 8.10 1.80
CA GLN A 27 -18.55 7.71 2.46
C GLN A 27 -18.43 6.36 3.19
N GLU A 28 -17.69 5.40 2.63
CA GLU A 28 -17.42 4.11 3.29
C GLU A 28 -16.44 4.22 4.46
N ILE A 29 -15.49 5.15 4.41
CA ILE A 29 -14.50 5.40 5.46
C ILE A 29 -15.10 6.13 6.65
N GLN A 30 -15.99 7.11 6.42
CA GLN A 30 -16.57 7.97 7.44
C GLN A 30 -17.07 7.23 8.71
N PRO A 31 -17.91 6.18 8.62
CA PRO A 31 -18.38 5.48 9.82
C PRO A 31 -17.28 4.75 10.60
N ARG A 32 -16.18 4.35 9.94
CA ARG A 32 -15.04 3.69 10.60
C ARG A 32 -14.20 4.67 11.40
N LEU A 33 -14.18 5.93 10.99
CA LEU A 33 -13.47 6.98 11.72
C LEU A 33 -14.11 7.33 13.07
N GLU A 34 -15.39 6.99 13.28
CA GLU A 34 -16.09 7.23 14.55
C GLU A 34 -15.49 6.43 15.72
N ASN A 35 -14.80 5.33 15.43
CA ASN A 35 -14.11 4.50 16.42
C ASN A 35 -12.72 5.06 16.81
N TYR A 36 -12.18 6.00 16.03
CA TYR A 36 -10.88 6.60 16.33
C TYR A 36 -11.04 7.78 17.31
N THR A 37 -10.49 7.61 18.50
CA THR A 37 -10.37 8.70 19.50
C THR A 37 -9.24 9.68 19.17
N ASN A 38 -8.38 9.33 18.20
CA ASN A 38 -7.23 10.12 17.80
C ASN A 38 -7.63 11.21 16.79
N THR A 39 -7.42 12.47 17.16
CA THR A 39 -7.83 13.64 16.37
C THR A 39 -7.05 13.83 15.07
N SER A 40 -5.99 13.06 14.81
CA SER A 40 -5.20 13.16 13.58
C SER A 40 -5.74 12.31 12.41
N ILE A 41 -6.58 11.31 12.68
CA ILE A 41 -7.18 10.45 11.66
C ILE A 41 -8.57 11.00 11.33
N THR A 42 -8.59 12.06 10.51
CA THR A 42 -9.82 12.74 10.10
C THR A 42 -10.26 12.31 8.71
N LEU A 43 -11.53 12.57 8.37
CA LEU A 43 -12.04 12.34 7.02
C LEU A 43 -11.26 13.16 5.97
N GLU A 44 -10.80 14.36 6.34
CA GLU A 44 -9.94 15.18 5.51
C GLU A 44 -8.57 14.52 5.27
N ALA A 45 -7.95 13.97 6.31
CA ALA A 45 -6.69 13.22 6.17
C ALA A 45 -6.85 12.00 5.26
N MET A 46 -7.97 11.28 5.37
CA MET A 46 -8.28 10.15 4.48
C MET A 46 -8.57 10.61 3.05
N GLY A 47 -9.18 11.78 2.86
CA GLY A 47 -9.34 12.43 1.56
C GLY A 47 -8.00 12.72 0.89
N ASN A 48 -7.06 13.30 1.63
CA ASN A 48 -5.70 13.58 1.14
C ASN A 48 -4.94 12.28 0.81
N LEU A 49 -5.11 11.24 1.63
CA LEU A 49 -4.50 9.93 1.37
C LEU A 49 -5.10 9.27 0.11
N THR A 50 -6.39 9.46 -0.14
CA THR A 50 -7.06 9.00 -1.36
C THR A 50 -6.54 9.72 -2.60
N ASP A 51 -6.36 11.03 -2.54
CA ASP A 51 -5.77 11.80 -3.65
C ASP A 51 -4.33 11.36 -3.94
N LEU A 52 -3.53 11.16 -2.88
CA LEU A 52 -2.15 10.69 -3.02
C LEU A 52 -2.11 9.30 -3.66
N HIS A 53 -2.99 8.39 -3.23
CA HIS A 53 -3.11 7.06 -3.81
C HIS A 53 -3.43 7.12 -5.30
N ASP A 54 -4.46 7.89 -5.68
CA ASP A 54 -4.90 7.99 -7.07
C ASP A 54 -3.79 8.56 -7.96
N TYR A 55 -3.08 9.59 -7.47
CA TYR A 55 -1.91 10.13 -8.14
C TYR A 55 -0.80 9.09 -8.34
N ILE A 56 -0.50 8.29 -7.33
CA ILE A 56 0.52 7.24 -7.44
C ILE A 56 0.08 6.17 -8.45
N MET A 57 -1.18 5.74 -8.40
CA MET A 57 -1.70 4.70 -9.29
C MET A 57 -1.67 5.13 -10.76
N GLU A 58 -1.99 6.39 -11.06
CA GLU A 58 -1.85 6.95 -12.41
C GLU A 58 -0.41 6.77 -12.96
N HIS A 59 0.60 6.96 -12.11
CA HIS A 59 1.99 6.80 -12.51
C HIS A 59 2.40 5.32 -12.63
N VAL A 60 1.92 4.48 -11.71
CA VAL A 60 2.21 3.04 -11.71
C VAL A 60 1.62 2.37 -12.94
N GLU A 61 0.36 2.65 -13.28
CA GLU A 61 -0.32 2.09 -14.46
C GLU A 61 0.40 2.43 -15.78
N ASN A 62 1.08 3.57 -15.83
CA ASN A 62 1.87 4.00 -16.98
C ASN A 62 3.35 3.57 -16.91
N ALA A 63 3.79 2.96 -15.82
CA ALA A 63 5.16 2.52 -15.63
C ALA A 63 5.48 1.21 -16.37
N SER A 64 6.75 0.81 -16.35
CA SER A 64 7.14 -0.51 -16.86
C SER A 64 6.50 -1.63 -16.04
N ALA A 65 6.23 -2.79 -16.66
CA ALA A 65 5.67 -3.97 -15.99
C ALA A 65 6.42 -4.36 -14.71
N LYS A 66 7.74 -4.20 -14.68
CA LYS A 66 8.57 -4.48 -13.50
C LYS A 66 8.28 -3.53 -12.33
N VAL A 67 8.03 -2.25 -12.62
CA VAL A 67 7.68 -1.25 -11.61
C VAL A 67 6.28 -1.53 -11.07
N GLN A 68 5.35 -1.90 -11.94
CA GLN A 68 4.01 -2.32 -11.55
C GLN A 68 4.04 -3.53 -10.62
N GLU A 69 4.75 -4.60 -11.03
CA GLU A 69 4.89 -5.83 -10.23
C GLU A 69 5.47 -5.54 -8.85
N PHE A 70 6.55 -4.76 -8.77
CA PHE A 70 7.17 -4.38 -7.51
C PHE A 70 6.24 -3.53 -6.64
N PHE A 71 5.54 -2.57 -7.23
CA PHE A 71 4.62 -1.70 -6.50
C PHE A 71 3.46 -2.51 -5.93
N TYR A 72 2.81 -3.35 -6.73
CA TYR A 72 1.69 -4.19 -6.29
C TYR A 72 2.12 -5.17 -5.20
N GLN A 73 3.33 -5.74 -5.26
CA GLN A 73 3.85 -6.60 -4.20
C GLN A 73 3.97 -5.87 -2.86
N ILE A 74 4.56 -4.67 -2.84
CA ILE A 74 4.62 -3.85 -1.61
C ILE A 74 3.21 -3.47 -1.14
N TYR A 75 2.33 -3.16 -2.09
CA TYR A 75 0.94 -2.86 -1.79
C TYR A 75 0.24 -4.02 -1.10
N ASP A 76 0.35 -5.23 -1.62
CA ASP A 76 -0.26 -6.42 -1.03
C ASP A 76 0.30 -6.71 0.38
N LEU A 77 1.62 -6.62 0.56
CA LEU A 77 2.27 -6.82 1.86
C LEU A 77 1.76 -5.83 2.91
N THR A 78 1.61 -4.55 2.55
CA THR A 78 1.13 -3.50 3.48
C THR A 78 -0.38 -3.54 3.74
N ALA A 79 -1.12 -4.48 3.14
CA ALA A 79 -2.51 -4.78 3.49
C ALA A 79 -2.66 -6.12 4.24
N ASP A 80 -1.58 -6.88 4.41
CA ASP A 80 -1.57 -8.10 5.21
C ASP A 80 -1.21 -7.75 6.66
N ILE A 81 -2.17 -7.85 7.57
CA ILE A 81 -1.92 -7.59 8.99
C ILE A 81 -0.82 -8.48 9.55
N ASN A 82 -0.64 -9.69 9.02
CA ASN A 82 0.42 -10.58 9.47
C ASN A 82 1.80 -10.03 9.12
N PHE A 83 1.93 -9.24 8.05
CA PHE A 83 3.18 -8.58 7.69
C PHE A 83 3.58 -7.57 8.77
N ASP A 84 2.65 -6.77 9.27
CA ASP A 84 2.92 -5.78 10.33
C ASP A 84 3.26 -6.38 11.69
N THR A 85 2.92 -7.66 11.91
CA THR A 85 3.29 -8.40 13.14
C THR A 85 4.68 -9.05 13.09
N LYS A 86 5.34 -9.07 11.93
CA LYS A 86 6.68 -9.65 11.74
C LYS A 86 7.78 -8.73 12.28
N THR A 87 8.97 -9.29 12.48
CA THR A 87 10.16 -8.48 12.78
C THR A 87 10.62 -7.71 11.54
N GLU A 88 11.31 -6.59 11.73
CA GLU A 88 11.90 -5.78 10.65
C GLU A 88 12.72 -6.63 9.67
N LYS A 89 13.47 -7.61 10.19
CA LYS A 89 14.27 -8.53 9.37
C LYS A 89 13.40 -9.43 8.47
N GLU A 90 12.30 -9.97 9.00
CA GLU A 90 11.38 -10.82 8.22
C GLU A 90 10.62 -10.00 7.17
N GLN A 91 10.26 -8.76 7.51
CA GLN A 91 9.69 -7.80 6.56
C GLN A 91 10.66 -7.49 5.42
N ASP A 92 11.93 -7.22 5.74
CA ASP A 92 12.99 -6.97 4.75
C ASP A 92 13.22 -8.17 3.83
N GLU A 93 13.16 -9.40 4.36
CA GLU A 93 13.28 -10.62 3.55
C GLU A 93 12.14 -10.72 2.53
N GLU A 94 10.89 -10.46 2.91
CA GLU A 94 9.73 -10.53 2.01
C GLU A 94 9.66 -9.38 0.98
N VAL A 95 10.16 -8.20 1.36
CA VAL A 95 10.31 -7.06 0.44
C VAL A 95 11.50 -7.25 -0.51
N SER A 96 12.56 -7.95 -0.07
CA SER A 96 13.78 -8.21 -0.84
C SER A 96 13.75 -9.49 -1.69
N GLU A 97 12.64 -10.22 -1.66
CA GLU A 97 12.26 -11.22 -2.68
C GLU A 97 11.31 -10.65 -3.76
N PRO A 98 11.58 -9.52 -4.45
CA PRO A 98 10.90 -9.29 -5.70
C PRO A 98 11.36 -10.37 -6.68
N SER A 99 10.39 -10.91 -7.43
CA SER A 99 10.52 -12.03 -8.36
C SER A 99 11.86 -12.08 -9.09
N ALA A 100 12.28 -13.29 -9.50
CA ALA A 100 13.56 -13.60 -10.15
C ALA A 100 14.09 -12.59 -11.21
N THR A 101 13.24 -11.73 -11.74
CA THR A 101 13.52 -10.53 -12.54
C THR A 101 14.43 -9.48 -11.87
N ALA A 102 14.47 -9.34 -10.54
CA ALA A 102 15.35 -8.39 -9.86
C ALA A 102 16.83 -8.84 -9.85
N ARG A 103 17.08 -10.14 -9.65
CA ARG A 103 18.42 -10.75 -9.71
C ARG A 103 19.10 -10.55 -11.08
N ASN A 104 18.32 -10.64 -12.16
CA ASN A 104 18.82 -10.46 -13.53
C ASN A 104 19.45 -9.07 -13.77
N TYR A 105 19.01 -8.00 -13.09
CA TYR A 105 19.58 -6.67 -13.32
C TYR A 105 20.91 -6.43 -12.61
N LYS A 106 21.12 -7.01 -11.42
CA LYS A 106 22.41 -6.93 -10.75
C LYS A 106 23.47 -7.64 -11.60
N GLU A 107 23.17 -8.85 -12.06
CA GLU A 107 24.04 -9.61 -12.97
C GLU A 107 24.27 -8.91 -14.32
N LEU A 108 23.24 -8.32 -14.94
CA LEU A 108 23.39 -7.56 -16.20
C LEU A 108 24.14 -6.23 -16.04
N SER A 109 24.08 -5.59 -14.87
CA SER A 109 24.82 -4.36 -14.57
C SER A 109 26.28 -4.63 -14.24
N GLU A 110 26.60 -5.80 -13.69
CA GLU A 110 27.95 -6.23 -13.34
C GLU A 110 28.70 -6.82 -14.55
N GLN A 111 28.01 -7.35 -15.57
CA GLN A 111 28.62 -7.82 -16.82
C GLN A 111 28.99 -6.71 -17.82
N LYS A 112 28.67 -5.44 -17.52
CA LYS A 112 29.01 -4.27 -18.35
C LYS A 112 30.21 -3.45 -17.84
N LYS A 113 31.07 -4.03 -16.99
CA LYS A 113 32.39 -3.48 -16.63
C LYS A 113 33.50 -4.36 -17.19
#